data_AF-F6DKI3-F1
#
_entry.id   AF-F6DKI3-F1
#
_cell.length_a   1.000
_cell.length_b   1.000
_cell.length_c   1.000
_cell.angle_alpha   90.00
_cell.angle_beta   90.00
_cell.angle_gamma   90.00
#
_symmetry.space_group_name_H-M   'P 1'
#
loop_
_entity.id
_entity.type
_entity.pdbx_description
1 polymer ?
#
loop_
_entity_poly.entity_id
_entity_poly.type
_entity_poly.pdbx_seq_one_letter_code
_entity_poly.pdbx_strand_id
1 'polypeptide(L)'
;MTQFSEQDLCNLLTKARSMALADETVPPTALSKEEQEIIKRYIPMQLNEDSAQKMMAMVNDIREGSRSPMNDQERLELNQKNMEESLINFLSRLRTADDDEFDSMCQMCECIRKSRSSE
;
A
#
# COMPACT_ATOMS: atom_id res chain seq x y z
N MET A 1 -22.56 4.28 -7.63
CA MET A 1 -21.26 4.63 -7.02
C MET A 1 -20.44 5.26 -8.12
N THR A 2 -19.98 6.50 -7.93
CA THR A 2 -19.16 7.21 -8.92
C THR A 2 -17.89 6.41 -9.15
N GLN A 3 -17.68 5.95 -10.38
CA GLN A 3 -16.55 5.09 -10.73
C GLN A 3 -15.27 5.92 -10.57
N PHE A 4 -14.37 5.51 -9.67
CA PHE A 4 -13.07 6.16 -9.52
C PHE A 4 -12.29 5.96 -10.83
N SER A 5 -12.09 7.04 -11.57
CA SER A 5 -11.54 6.97 -12.92
C SER A 5 -10.01 6.85 -12.91
N GLU A 6 -9.45 6.49 -14.06
CA GLU A 6 -8.00 6.54 -14.28
C GLU A 6 -7.43 7.94 -14.03
N GLN A 7 -8.14 8.97 -14.49
CA GLN A 7 -7.73 10.37 -14.27
C GLN A 7 -7.75 10.73 -12.78
N ASP A 8 -8.75 10.28 -12.02
CA ASP A 8 -8.84 10.54 -10.58
C ASP A 8 -7.67 9.88 -9.83
N LEU A 9 -7.32 8.66 -10.21
CA LEU A 9 -6.17 7.94 -9.65
C LEU A 9 -4.85 8.65 -9.96
N CYS A 10 -4.64 9.03 -11.23
CA CYS A 10 -3.43 9.74 -11.64
C CYS A 10 -3.30 11.11 -10.95
N ASN A 11 -4.39 11.86 -10.83
CA ASN A 11 -4.43 13.13 -10.11
C ASN A 11 -4.07 12.94 -8.63
N LEU A 12 -4.59 11.89 -7.99
CA LEU A 12 -4.31 11.58 -6.59
C LEU A 12 -2.85 11.20 -6.37
N LEU A 13 -2.27 10.38 -7.26
CA LEU A 13 -0.86 9.98 -7.20
C LEU A 13 0.07 11.17 -7.46
N THR A 14 -0.28 12.05 -8.41
CA THR A 14 0.46 13.29 -8.71
C THR A 14 0.42 14.26 -7.52
N LYS A 15 -0.74 14.40 -6.88
CA LYS A 15 -0.89 15.15 -5.63
C LYS A 15 -0.02 14.54 -4.53
N ALA A 16 -0.07 13.22 -4.36
CA ALA A 16 0.73 12.51 -3.36
C ALA A 16 2.24 12.72 -3.57
N ARG A 17 2.74 12.64 -4.82
CA ARG A 17 4.14 12.94 -5.17
C ARG A 17 4.50 14.39 -4.84
N SER A 18 3.68 15.35 -5.29
CA SER A 18 3.92 16.77 -5.04
C SER A 18 3.97 17.09 -3.55
N MET A 19 3.09 16.46 -2.76
CA MET A 19 3.06 16.61 -1.31
C MET A 19 4.24 15.91 -0.63
N ALA A 20 4.63 14.71 -1.06
CA ALA A 20 5.79 14.00 -0.53
C ALA A 20 7.12 14.72 -0.82
N LEU A 21 7.18 15.52 -1.89
CA LEU A 21 8.31 16.40 -2.18
C LEU A 21 8.32 17.66 -1.31
N ALA A 22 7.15 18.16 -0.91
CA ALA A 22 7.01 19.36 -0.09
C ALA A 22 7.05 19.10 1.42
N ASP A 23 6.68 17.91 1.86
CA ASP A 23 6.62 17.46 3.25
C ASP A 23 7.61 16.30 3.46
N GLU A 24 8.66 16.53 4.25
CA GLU A 24 9.68 15.51 4.54
C GLU A 24 9.16 14.38 5.46
N THR A 25 7.95 14.51 6.02
CA THR A 25 7.34 13.50 6.87
C THR A 25 6.81 12.30 6.07
N VAL A 26 6.93 11.11 6.65
CA VAL A 26 6.43 9.85 6.06
C VAL A 26 5.54 9.14 7.07
N PRO A 27 4.27 8.83 6.74
CA PRO A 27 3.56 9.24 5.53
C PRO A 27 3.33 10.77 5.52
N PRO A 28 3.23 11.43 4.36
CA PRO A 28 3.01 12.87 4.28
C PRO A 28 1.72 13.24 5.02
N THR A 29 1.84 14.12 6.01
CA THR A 29 0.70 14.54 6.86
C THR A 29 -0.39 15.28 6.08
N ALA A 30 -0.05 15.75 4.87
CA ALA A 30 -0.92 16.54 4.02
C ALA A 30 -1.97 15.73 3.23
N LEU A 31 -1.84 14.40 3.12
CA LEU A 31 -2.90 13.56 2.55
C LEU A 31 -3.98 13.30 3.61
N SER A 32 -5.24 13.58 3.27
CA SER A 32 -6.36 13.27 4.16
C SER A 32 -6.50 11.76 4.37
N LYS A 33 -7.10 11.35 5.49
CA LYS A 33 -7.35 9.93 5.77
C LYS A 33 -8.14 9.25 4.65
N GLU A 34 -9.12 9.94 4.07
CA GLU A 34 -9.91 9.42 2.96
C GLU A 34 -9.04 9.15 1.72
N GLU A 35 -8.15 10.08 1.38
CA GLU A 35 -7.21 9.92 0.26
C GLU A 35 -6.24 8.77 0.50
N GLN A 36 -5.74 8.62 1.72
CA GLN A 36 -4.89 7.48 2.09
C GLN A 36 -5.63 6.15 1.91
N GLU A 37 -6.88 6.05 2.36
CA GLU A 37 -7.70 4.86 2.19
C GLU A 37 -8.02 4.57 0.71
N ILE A 38 -8.18 5.60 -0.12
CA ILE A 38 -8.33 5.42 -1.57
C ILE A 38 -7.05 4.88 -2.19
N ILE A 39 -5.89 5.45 -1.85
CA ILE A 39 -4.58 4.97 -2.34
C ILE A 39 -4.35 3.51 -1.93
N LYS A 40 -4.62 3.16 -0.66
CA LYS A 40 -4.47 1.79 -0.15
C LYS A 40 -5.21 0.75 -0.99
N ARG A 41 -6.33 1.09 -1.62
CA ARG A 41 -7.10 0.17 -2.48
C ARG A 41 -6.41 -0.13 -3.80
N TYR A 42 -5.61 0.80 -4.31
CA TYR A 42 -5.07 0.74 -5.68
C TYR A 42 -3.56 0.59 -5.76
N ILE A 43 -2.84 0.65 -4.63
CA ILE A 43 -1.41 0.37 -4.61
C ILE A 43 -1.11 -1.13 -4.53
N PRO A 44 0.03 -1.59 -5.06
CA PRO A 44 0.50 -2.94 -4.83
C PRO A 44 0.79 -3.14 -3.34
N MET A 45 0.28 -4.22 -2.78
CA MET A 45 0.63 -4.62 -1.42
C MET A 45 2.07 -5.15 -1.43
N GLN A 46 2.98 -4.45 -0.77
CA GLN A 46 4.39 -4.80 -0.74
C GLN A 46 4.71 -5.46 0.60
N LEU A 47 5.04 -6.75 0.55
CA LEU A 47 5.64 -7.44 1.68
C LEU A 47 7.14 -7.16 1.64
N ASN A 48 7.63 -6.36 2.59
CA ASN A 48 9.07 -6.19 2.78
C ASN A 48 9.70 -7.51 3.26
N GLU A 49 11.02 -7.67 3.05
CA GLU A 49 11.75 -8.88 3.45
C GLU A 49 11.59 -9.17 4.94
N ASP A 50 11.59 -8.13 5.79
CA ASP A 50 11.37 -8.24 7.23
C ASP A 50 9.99 -8.83 7.56
N SER A 51 8.93 -8.43 6.86
CA SER A 51 7.59 -8.99 7.05
C SER A 51 7.49 -10.41 6.53
N ALA A 52 8.15 -10.71 5.41
CA ALA A 52 8.23 -12.08 4.89
C ALA A 52 8.95 -13.01 5.89
N GLN A 53 10.06 -12.56 6.47
CA GLN A 53 10.78 -13.31 7.51
C GLN A 53 9.94 -13.52 8.76
N LYS A 54 9.25 -12.47 9.25
CA LYS A 54 8.34 -12.58 10.40
C LYS A 54 7.20 -13.56 10.13
N MET A 55 6.63 -13.55 8.92
CA MET A 55 5.61 -14.52 8.52
C MET A 55 6.17 -15.94 8.46
N MET A 56 7.37 -16.15 7.91
CA MET A 56 8.01 -17.46 7.89
C MET A 56 8.28 -17.99 9.31
N ALA A 57 8.79 -17.15 10.21
CA ALA A 57 9.00 -17.52 11.61
C ALA A 57 7.68 -17.95 12.27
N MET A 58 6.62 -17.16 12.08
CA MET A 58 5.30 -17.50 12.61
C MET A 58 4.75 -18.82 12.05
N VAL A 59 4.96 -19.10 10.75
CA VAL A 59 4.55 -20.36 10.13
C VAL A 59 5.33 -21.54 10.73
N ASN A 60 6.62 -21.36 11.00
CA ASN A 60 7.43 -22.40 11.66
C ASN A 60 6.95 -22.66 13.09
N ASP A 61 6.64 -21.61 13.87
CA ASP A 61 6.10 -21.77 15.23
C ASP A 61 4.78 -22.57 15.25
N ILE A 62 3.91 -22.29 14.28
CA ILE A 62 2.66 -23.04 14.13
C ILE A 62 2.93 -24.51 13.77
N ARG A 63 3.88 -24.74 12.85
CA ARG A 63 4.26 -26.09 12.42
C ARG A 63 4.89 -26.91 13.54
N GLU A 64 5.67 -26.27 14.41
CA GLU A 64 6.31 -26.88 15.57
C GLU A 64 5.35 -27.04 16.77
N GLY A 65 4.15 -26.45 16.69
CA GLY A 65 3.14 -26.51 17.74
C GLY A 65 3.45 -25.59 18.94
N SER A 66 4.43 -24.70 18.81
CA SER A 66 4.76 -23.69 19.82
C SER A 66 3.73 -22.56 19.86
N ARG A 67 2.91 -22.43 18.82
CA ARG A 67 1.82 -21.45 18.71
C ARG A 67 0.59 -22.02 17.96
N SER A 68 -0.60 -21.58 18.33
CA SER A 68 -1.84 -21.84 17.57
C SER A 68 -1.92 -20.99 16.30
N PRO A 69 -2.57 -21.48 15.22
CA PRO A 69 -2.82 -20.68 14.03
C PRO A 69 -3.51 -19.35 14.37
N MET A 70 -3.20 -18.31 13.58
CA MET A 70 -3.80 -16.99 13.78
C MET A 70 -5.32 -17.07 13.72
N ASN A 71 -5.96 -16.44 14.72
CA ASN A 71 -7.40 -16.21 14.71
C ASN A 71 -7.77 -15.05 13.75
N ASP A 72 -9.06 -14.86 13.52
CA ASP A 72 -9.54 -13.87 12.54
C ASP A 72 -9.17 -12.43 12.93
N GLN A 73 -9.15 -12.11 14.22
CA GLN A 73 -8.75 -10.79 14.71
C GLN A 73 -7.27 -10.52 14.44
N GLU A 74 -6.39 -11.48 14.75
CA GLU A 74 -4.95 -11.36 14.47
C GLU A 74 -4.69 -11.21 12.96
N ARG A 75 -5.45 -11.92 12.11
CA ARG A 75 -5.33 -11.82 10.65
C ARG A 75 -5.75 -10.44 10.16
N LEU A 76 -6.82 -9.87 10.73
CA LEU A 76 -7.28 -8.54 10.39
C LEU A 76 -6.23 -7.49 10.75
N GLU A 77 -5.69 -7.56 11.97
CA GLU A 77 -4.65 -6.62 12.45
C GLU A 77 -3.38 -6.70 11.62
N LEU A 78 -2.94 -7.92 11.26
CA LEU A 78 -1.76 -8.09 10.40
C LEU A 78 -1.98 -7.51 9.01
N ASN A 79 -3.15 -7.73 8.40
CA ASN A 79 -3.48 -7.15 7.11
C ASN A 79 -3.54 -5.62 7.15
N GLN A 80 -4.16 -5.04 8.18
CA GLN A 80 -4.20 -3.59 8.36
C GLN A 80 -2.79 -3.01 8.49
N LYS A 81 -1.95 -3.64 9.31
CA LYS A 81 -0.56 -3.23 9.47
C LYS A 81 0.24 -3.32 8.17
N ASN A 82 0.13 -4.43 7.45
CA ASN A 82 0.81 -4.63 6.16
C ASN A 82 0.37 -3.58 5.13
N MET A 83 -0.92 -3.23 5.13
CA MET A 83 -1.47 -2.20 4.25
C MET A 83 -0.92 -0.80 4.60
N GLU A 84 -0.81 -0.49 5.89
CA GLU A 84 -0.21 0.76 6.36
C GLU A 84 1.27 0.86 5.96
N GLU A 85 2.05 -0.20 6.20
CA GLU A 85 3.46 -0.25 5.80
C GLU A 85 3.63 -0.15 4.29
N SER A 86 2.75 -0.80 3.50
CA SER A 86 2.75 -0.69 2.05
C SER A 86 2.49 0.74 1.59
N LEU A 87 1.55 1.45 2.23
CA LEU A 87 1.27 2.85 1.92
C LEU A 87 2.49 3.74 2.21
N ILE A 88 3.10 3.59 3.39
CA ILE A 88 4.30 4.34 3.81
C ILE A 88 5.42 4.13 2.80
N ASN A 89 5.71 2.88 2.43
CA ASN A 89 6.76 2.54 1.48
C ASN A 89 6.46 3.11 0.09
N PHE A 90 5.21 3.01 -0.37
CA PHE A 90 4.78 3.53 -1.66
C PHE A 90 4.96 5.06 -1.73
N LEU A 91 4.53 5.79 -0.69
CA LEU A 91 4.67 7.25 -0.61
C LEU A 91 6.14 7.68 -0.50
N SER A 92 6.95 6.93 0.25
CA SER A 92 8.41 7.15 0.33
C SER A 92 9.06 6.98 -1.04
N ARG A 93 8.67 5.94 -1.79
CA ARG A 93 9.16 5.72 -3.16
C ARG A 93 8.67 6.79 -4.13
N LEU A 94 7.42 7.23 -4.05
CA LEU A 94 6.89 8.33 -4.88
C LEU A 94 7.73 9.60 -4.77
N ARG A 95 8.26 9.89 -3.58
CA ARG A 95 9.13 11.04 -3.33
C ARG A 95 10.45 10.96 -4.09
N THR A 96 11.06 9.78 -4.12
CA THR A 96 12.38 9.57 -4.71
C THR A 96 12.33 9.11 -6.16
N ALA A 97 11.14 8.75 -6.66
CA ALA A 97 10.94 8.25 -8.01
C ALA A 97 11.23 9.34 -9.04
N ASP A 98 12.01 8.98 -10.06
CA ASP A 98 12.09 9.77 -11.29
C ASP A 98 10.77 9.66 -12.09
N ASP A 99 10.71 10.34 -13.23
CA ASP A 99 9.47 10.41 -14.02
C ASP A 99 9.11 9.05 -14.66
N ASP A 100 10.11 8.26 -15.07
CA ASP A 100 9.89 6.93 -15.64
C ASP A 100 9.39 5.94 -14.58
N GLU A 101 9.96 6.00 -13.38
CA GLU A 101 9.52 5.23 -12.21
C GLU A 101 8.11 5.64 -11.78
N PHE A 102 7.81 6.94 -11.78
CA PHE A 102 6.48 7.45 -11.44
C PHE A 102 5.41 7.00 -12.43
N ASP A 103 5.69 7.05 -13.73
CA ASP A 103 4.78 6.56 -14.77
C ASP A 103 4.52 5.05 -14.62
N SER A 104 5.57 4.29 -14.33
CA SER A 104 5.47 2.85 -14.04
C SER A 104 4.60 2.58 -12.81
N MET A 105 4.75 3.37 -11.74
CA MET A 105 3.91 3.28 -10.54
C MET A 105 2.45 3.62 -10.83
N CYS A 106 2.18 4.64 -11.64
CA CYS A 106 0.84 5.00 -12.07
C CYS A 106 0.18 3.88 -12.87
N GLN A 107 0.88 3.31 -13.86
CA GLN A 107 0.39 2.19 -14.67
C GLN A 107 0.08 0.95 -13.81
N MET A 108 0.91 0.67 -12.81
CA MET A 108 0.68 -0.44 -11.88
C MET A 108 -0.59 -0.24 -11.07
N CYS A 109 -0.82 0.97 -10.54
CA CYS A 109 -2.04 1.28 -9.80
C CYS A 109 -3.28 1.25 -10.72
N GLU A 110 -3.13 1.66 -11.97
CA GLU A 110 -4.15 1.65 -13.01
C GLU A 110 -4.59 0.21 -13.34
N CYS A 111 -3.63 -0.71 -13.46
CA CYS A 111 -3.87 -2.14 -13.62
C CYS A 111 -4.65 -2.74 -12.44
N ILE A 112 -4.30 -2.39 -11.20
CA ILE A 112 -5.02 -2.84 -9.98
C ILE A 112 -6.44 -2.26 -9.95
N ARG A 113 -6.61 -0.99 -10.32
CA ARG A 113 -7.94 -0.35 -10.42
C ARG A 113 -8.81 -1.07 -11.44
N LYS A 114 -8.27 -1.39 -12.62
CA LYS A 114 -8.96 -2.17 -13.67
C LYS A 114 -9.36 -3.55 -13.19
N SER A 115 -8.47 -4.28 -12.50
CA SER A 115 -8.78 -5.63 -12.00
C SER A 115 -9.93 -5.61 -11.00
N ARG A 116 -9.98 -4.62 -10.10
CA ARG A 116 -11.05 -4.46 -9.11
C ARG A 116 -12.36 -3.90 -9.67
N SER A 117 -12.30 -3.22 -10.81
CA SER A 117 -13.50 -2.71 -11.52
C SER A 117 -14.12 -3.75 -12.45
N SER A 118 -13.45 -4.89 -12.65
CA SER A 118 -13.92 -6.01 -13.48
C SER A 118 -14.60 -7.11 -12.65
N GLU A 119 -14.68 -6.93 -11.32
CA GLU A 119 -15.49 -7.71 -10.38
C GLU A 119 -16.88 -7.08 -10.22
#